data_AF-A0A6A4Z305-F1
#
_entry.id   AF-A0A6A4Z305-F1
#
_cell.length_a   1.000
_cell.length_b   1.000
_cell.length_c   1.000
_cell.angle_alpha   90.00
_cell.angle_beta   90.00
_cell.angle_gamma   90.00
#
_symmetry.space_group_name_H-M   'P 1'
#
loop_
_entity.id
_entity.type
_entity.pdbx_description
1 polymer ?
#
loop_
_entity_poly.entity_id
_entity_poly.type
_entity_poly.pdbx_seq_one_letter_code
_entity_poly.pdbx_strand_id
1 'polypeptide(L)'
;DAVRRTRVVQRLAARWRARTQASLGYAREATRLRHWLRESVKIKTLAHKVFYALRVYIGRVTLVQSLWRQRVATARVWRLHLDAQWTAFVATETSSEKVRKPRRLGYPYPAIDPSIRAHVLDETLAAHVGQAKMRFRALEADLLPHLIQSLQGLDGTKSRSQVRALAAGFALLGRVGHALRGIPGALDAATEAAIASVDFGVRHIPLLPLVTAAYKLQNPSFFHEPVKSLDEEGEAASAAAAPPHRTSLVPASRRKK
;
A
#
# COMPACT_ATOMS: atom_id res chain seq x y z
N ASP A 1 101.56 19.55 -18.75
CA ASP A 1 100.28 20.01 -18.16
C ASP A 1 98.99 19.50 -18.79
N ALA A 2 98.90 19.39 -20.12
CA ALA A 2 97.67 18.93 -20.79
C ALA A 2 97.17 17.53 -20.34
N VAL A 3 98.07 16.58 -20.12
CA VAL A 3 97.73 15.19 -19.69
C VAL A 3 97.20 15.14 -18.25
N ARG A 4 97.64 16.05 -17.36
CA ARG A 4 97.11 16.11 -15.98
C ARG A 4 95.70 16.71 -15.95
N ARG A 5 95.45 17.74 -16.77
CA ARG A 5 94.13 18.39 -16.88
C ARG A 5 93.07 17.43 -17.43
N THR A 6 93.40 16.63 -18.46
CA THR A 6 92.49 15.63 -19.03
C THR A 6 92.08 14.55 -18.02
N ARG A 7 93.03 14.04 -17.20
CA ARG A 7 92.71 13.06 -16.14
C ARG A 7 91.78 13.62 -15.07
N VAL A 8 91.94 14.89 -14.68
CA VAL A 8 91.04 15.54 -13.70
C VAL A 8 89.63 15.68 -14.27
N VAL A 9 89.50 16.11 -15.53
CA VAL A 9 88.20 16.23 -16.22
C VAL A 9 87.51 14.86 -16.34
N GLN A 10 88.25 13.80 -16.69
CA GLN A 10 87.69 12.45 -16.75
C GLN A 10 87.18 11.95 -15.39
N ARG A 11 87.91 12.22 -14.30
CA ARG A 11 87.48 11.86 -12.93
C ARG A 11 86.24 12.63 -12.49
N LEU A 12 86.17 13.93 -12.82
CA LEU A 12 84.99 14.75 -12.53
C LEU A 12 83.77 14.28 -13.35
N ALA A 13 83.97 13.97 -14.63
CA ALA A 13 82.92 13.43 -15.50
C ALA A 13 82.41 12.06 -15.00
N ALA A 14 83.29 11.16 -14.56
CA ALA A 14 82.91 9.88 -13.99
C ALA A 14 82.12 10.05 -12.67
N ARG A 15 82.58 10.94 -11.78
CA ARG A 15 81.84 11.28 -10.55
C ARG A 15 80.47 11.90 -10.84
N TRP A 16 80.39 12.78 -11.84
CA TRP A 16 79.13 13.39 -12.26
C TRP A 16 78.16 12.36 -12.85
N ARG A 17 78.65 11.42 -13.68
CA ARG A 17 77.85 10.29 -14.19
C ARG A 17 77.35 9.37 -13.07
N ALA A 18 78.22 9.02 -12.11
CA ALA A 18 77.82 8.21 -10.97
C ALA A 18 76.73 8.90 -10.11
N ARG A 19 76.89 10.21 -9.85
CA ARG A 19 75.88 11.00 -9.12
C ARG A 19 74.57 11.15 -9.89
N THR A 20 74.62 11.35 -11.20
CA THR A 20 73.41 11.45 -12.04
C THR A 20 72.70 10.10 -12.18
N GLN A 21 73.44 8.99 -12.27
CA GLN A 21 72.83 7.65 -12.22
C GLN A 21 72.17 7.37 -10.86
N ALA A 22 72.81 7.75 -9.76
CA ALA A 22 72.22 7.63 -8.43
C ALA A 22 70.97 8.51 -8.28
N SER A 23 71.00 9.76 -8.73
CA SER A 23 69.82 10.64 -8.69
C SER A 23 68.66 10.14 -9.55
N LEU A 24 68.95 9.55 -10.72
CA LEU A 24 67.95 8.87 -11.55
C LEU A 24 67.37 7.63 -10.85
N GLY A 25 68.20 6.88 -10.11
CA GLY A 25 67.75 5.77 -9.27
C GLY A 25 66.75 6.22 -8.20
N TYR A 26 67.11 7.23 -7.41
CA TYR A 26 66.21 7.81 -6.40
C TYR A 26 64.94 8.40 -7.01
N ALA A 27 65.01 9.02 -8.19
CA ALA A 27 63.83 9.53 -8.88
C ALA A 27 62.85 8.40 -9.26
N ARG A 28 63.36 7.24 -9.72
CA ARG A 28 62.53 6.07 -10.07
C ARG A 28 61.91 5.42 -8.83
N GLU A 29 62.64 5.35 -7.73
CA GLU A 29 62.10 4.83 -6.47
C GLU A 29 61.02 5.76 -5.90
N ALA A 30 61.25 7.07 -5.97
CA ALA A 30 60.28 8.07 -5.55
C ALA A 30 58.99 8.03 -6.39
N THR A 31 59.08 7.81 -7.71
CA THR A 31 57.88 7.64 -8.55
C THR A 31 57.13 6.35 -8.22
N ARG A 32 57.83 5.25 -7.96
CA ARG A 32 57.21 3.98 -7.52
C ARG A 32 56.49 4.13 -6.19
N LEU A 33 57.11 4.80 -5.22
CA LEU A 33 56.50 5.07 -3.91
C LEU A 33 55.28 5.99 -4.04
N ARG A 34 55.34 7.03 -4.87
CA ARG A 34 54.18 7.90 -5.17
C ARG A 34 53.03 7.13 -5.82
N HIS A 35 53.33 6.23 -6.74
CA HIS A 35 52.30 5.38 -7.36
C HIS A 35 51.66 4.45 -6.32
N TRP A 36 52.48 3.78 -5.51
CA TRP A 36 51.98 2.89 -4.45
C TRP A 36 51.11 3.62 -3.41
N LEU A 37 51.51 4.83 -2.98
CA LEU A 37 50.71 5.66 -2.09
C LEU A 37 49.38 6.11 -2.73
N ARG A 38 49.36 6.41 -4.03
CA ARG A 38 48.11 6.74 -4.74
C ARG A 38 47.18 5.54 -4.81
N GLU A 39 47.69 4.35 -5.14
CA GLU A 39 46.88 3.13 -5.21
C GLU A 39 46.34 2.71 -3.84
N SER A 40 47.12 2.83 -2.77
CA SER A 40 46.65 2.50 -1.42
C SER A 40 45.53 3.45 -0.94
N VAL A 41 45.61 4.75 -1.26
CA VAL A 41 44.53 5.70 -1.00
C VAL A 41 43.28 5.38 -1.83
N LYS A 42 43.42 4.97 -3.09
CA LYS A 42 42.29 4.52 -3.92
C LYS A 42 41.59 3.32 -3.28
N ILE A 43 42.33 2.30 -2.84
CA ILE A 43 41.76 1.13 -2.17
C ILE A 43 41.02 1.55 -0.89
N LYS A 44 41.61 2.42 -0.07
CA LYS A 44 40.97 2.93 1.15
C LYS A 44 39.68 3.70 0.88
N THR A 45 39.67 4.56 -0.14
CA THR A 45 38.47 5.32 -0.53
C THR A 45 37.38 4.42 -1.11
N LEU A 46 37.76 3.40 -1.89
CA LEU A 46 36.83 2.40 -2.41
C LEU A 46 36.21 1.58 -1.27
N ALA A 47 37.03 1.09 -0.33
CA ALA A 47 36.55 0.41 0.87
C ALA A 47 35.58 1.30 1.66
N HIS A 48 35.92 2.56 1.89
CA HIS A 48 35.03 3.50 2.59
C HIS A 48 33.68 3.67 1.88
N LYS A 49 33.68 3.82 0.55
CA LYS A 49 32.44 3.90 -0.25
C LYS A 49 31.60 2.62 -0.13
N VAL A 50 32.24 1.45 -0.19
CA VAL A 50 31.56 0.16 -0.04
C VAL A 50 30.95 0.00 1.36
N PHE A 51 31.70 0.28 2.42
CA PHE A 51 31.19 0.21 3.80
C PHE A 51 30.09 1.23 4.05
N TYR A 52 30.20 2.44 3.49
CA TYR A 52 29.14 3.44 3.56
C TYR A 52 27.86 2.95 2.86
N ALA A 53 27.98 2.44 1.64
CA ALA A 53 26.85 1.88 0.90
C ALA A 53 26.20 0.70 1.65
N LEU A 54 27.02 -0.19 2.23
CA LEU A 54 26.56 -1.30 3.05
C LEU A 54 25.81 -0.81 4.29
N ARG A 55 26.32 0.22 4.98
CA ARG A 55 25.65 0.82 6.15
C ARG A 55 24.31 1.43 5.77
N VAL A 56 24.23 2.14 4.65
CA VAL A 56 22.97 2.71 4.14
C VAL A 56 21.98 1.59 3.80
N TYR A 57 22.46 0.51 3.15
CA TYR A 57 21.65 -0.66 2.84
C TYR A 57 21.09 -1.32 4.10
N ILE A 58 21.94 -1.62 5.09
CA ILE A 58 21.53 -2.19 6.38
C ILE A 58 20.49 -1.29 7.06
N GLY A 59 20.72 0.03 7.09
CA GLY A 59 19.78 0.99 7.65
C GLY A 59 18.41 0.99 6.97
N ARG A 60 18.37 0.81 5.64
CA ARG A 60 17.10 0.67 4.90
C ARG A 60 16.41 -0.65 5.22
N VAL A 61 17.15 -1.76 5.27
CA VAL A 61 16.61 -3.08 5.60
C VAL A 61 16.03 -3.09 7.02
N THR A 62 16.73 -2.54 8.00
CA THR A 62 16.23 -2.47 9.39
C THR A 62 14.99 -1.59 9.50
N LEU A 63 14.90 -0.50 8.72
CA LEU A 63 13.71 0.33 8.65
C LEU A 63 12.52 -0.41 8.02
N VAL A 64 12.73 -1.16 6.93
CA VAL A 64 11.66 -1.97 6.33
C VAL A 64 11.20 -3.05 7.31
N GLN A 65 12.14 -3.71 8.00
CA GLN A 65 11.81 -4.72 9.01
C GLN A 65 11.05 -4.14 10.19
N SER A 66 11.43 -2.96 10.70
CA SER A 66 10.73 -2.32 11.82
C SER A 66 9.31 -1.92 11.43
N LEU A 67 9.12 -1.34 10.23
CA LEU A 67 7.81 -1.01 9.70
C LEU A 67 6.93 -2.24 9.48
N TRP A 68 7.51 -3.34 8.97
CA TRP A 68 6.79 -4.59 8.82
C TRP A 68 6.34 -5.15 10.19
N ARG A 69 7.25 -5.18 11.17
CA ARG A 69 6.92 -5.62 12.54
C ARG A 69 5.83 -4.75 13.17
N GLN A 70 5.91 -3.44 13.00
CA GLN A 70 4.89 -2.51 13.48
C GLN A 70 3.53 -2.81 12.83
N ARG A 71 3.49 -3.05 11.52
CA ARG A 71 2.26 -3.40 10.80
C ARG A 71 1.65 -4.72 11.26
N VAL A 72 2.49 -5.73 11.52
CA VAL A 72 2.03 -7.01 12.09
C VAL A 72 1.49 -6.81 13.50
N ALA A 73 2.17 -6.00 14.32
CA ALA A 73 1.73 -5.69 15.68
C ALA A 73 0.39 -4.95 15.70
N THR A 74 0.20 -3.93 14.85
CA THR A 74 -1.08 -3.20 14.78
C THR A 74 -2.22 -4.11 14.32
N ALA A 75 -2.00 -4.96 13.32
CA ALA A 75 -3.00 -5.94 12.89
C ALA A 75 -3.38 -6.90 14.02
N ARG A 76 -2.39 -7.37 14.80
CA ARG A 76 -2.64 -8.22 15.97
C ARG A 76 -3.44 -7.50 17.05
N VAL A 77 -3.11 -6.25 17.36
CA VAL A 77 -3.86 -5.44 18.34
C VAL A 77 -5.31 -5.24 17.91
N TRP A 78 -5.53 -4.91 16.63
CA TRP A 78 -6.88 -4.78 16.07
C TRP A 78 -7.68 -6.08 16.16
N ARG A 79 -7.06 -7.21 15.84
CA ARG A 79 -7.68 -8.53 16.00
C ARG A 79 -8.08 -8.81 17.45
N LEU A 80 -7.18 -8.58 18.41
CA LEU A 80 -7.49 -8.78 19.83
C LEU A 80 -8.60 -7.85 20.32
N HIS A 81 -8.63 -6.61 19.83
CA HIS A 81 -9.69 -5.66 20.19
C HIS A 81 -11.06 -6.10 19.64
N LEU A 82 -11.12 -6.50 18.38
CA LEU A 82 -12.35 -7.04 17.77
C LEU A 82 -12.83 -8.29 18.51
N ASP A 83 -11.89 -9.17 18.88
CA ASP A 83 -12.19 -10.40 19.61
C ASP A 83 -12.76 -10.11 21.00
N ALA A 84 -12.18 -9.14 21.72
CA ALA A 84 -12.71 -8.66 23.00
C ALA A 84 -14.11 -8.05 22.86
N GLN A 85 -14.33 -7.21 21.83
CA GLN A 85 -15.64 -6.63 21.53
C GLN A 85 -16.69 -7.71 21.24
N TRP A 86 -16.32 -8.75 20.48
CA TRP A 86 -17.19 -9.90 20.24
C TRP A 86 -17.56 -10.61 21.55
N THR A 87 -16.57 -10.92 22.40
CA THR A 87 -16.86 -11.57 23.69
C THR A 87 -17.78 -10.73 24.58
N ALA A 88 -17.56 -9.42 24.61
CA ALA A 88 -18.40 -8.50 25.35
C ALA A 88 -19.83 -8.50 24.79
N PHE A 89 -19.98 -8.39 23.47
CA PHE A 89 -21.29 -8.39 22.80
C PHE A 89 -22.09 -9.68 23.01
N VAL A 90 -21.43 -10.85 22.97
CA VAL A 90 -22.11 -12.12 23.26
C VAL A 90 -22.52 -12.20 24.75
N ALA A 91 -21.76 -11.57 25.65
CA ALA A 91 -22.03 -11.57 27.09
C ALA A 91 -23.07 -10.51 27.53
N THR A 92 -23.19 -9.38 26.83
CA THR A 92 -24.10 -8.28 27.16
C THR A 92 -25.34 -8.30 26.27
N GLU A 93 -26.43 -8.96 26.70
CA GLU A 93 -27.81 -8.49 26.43
C GLU A 93 -28.86 -9.20 27.31
N THR A 94 -29.00 -8.70 28.55
CA THR A 94 -30.22 -8.83 29.39
C THR A 94 -31.12 -7.60 29.34
N SER A 95 -30.83 -6.57 28.52
CA SER A 95 -31.66 -5.35 28.49
C SER A 95 -31.89 -4.81 27.08
N SER A 96 -33.17 -4.79 26.70
CA SER A 96 -33.83 -3.95 25.69
C SER A 96 -33.37 -4.05 24.22
N GLU A 97 -34.09 -4.82 23.39
CA GLU A 97 -35.15 -4.30 22.51
C GLU A 97 -35.77 -5.41 21.65
N LYS A 98 -37.09 -5.53 21.72
CA LYS A 98 -37.89 -6.42 20.87
C LYS A 98 -37.99 -5.84 19.45
N VAL A 99 -36.96 -5.97 18.64
CA VAL A 99 -37.07 -5.67 17.19
C VAL A 99 -37.47 -6.95 16.45
N ARG A 100 -38.73 -7.00 16.00
CA ARG A 100 -39.31 -8.11 15.22
C ARG A 100 -38.72 -8.20 13.81
N LYS A 101 -37.96 -9.29 13.54
CA LYS A 101 -37.67 -9.99 12.25
C LYS A 101 -36.90 -9.18 11.16
N PRO A 102 -36.08 -9.81 10.27
CA PRO A 102 -36.29 -11.09 9.56
C PRO A 102 -35.27 -12.18 9.90
N ARG A 103 -35.71 -13.44 10.09
CA ARG A 103 -34.89 -14.66 10.32
C ARG A 103 -33.51 -14.38 10.97
N ARG A 104 -33.49 -13.57 12.03
CA ARG A 104 -32.27 -13.18 12.72
C ARG A 104 -31.89 -14.32 13.64
N LEU A 105 -30.58 -14.55 13.78
CA LEU A 105 -30.04 -15.47 14.76
C LEU A 105 -30.70 -15.19 16.11
N GLY A 106 -31.45 -16.17 16.62
CA GLY A 106 -32.16 -16.02 17.89
C GLY A 106 -31.14 -15.96 19.03
N TYR A 107 -31.35 -15.05 19.97
CA TYR A 107 -30.60 -15.03 21.23
C TYR A 107 -31.10 -16.16 22.16
N PRO A 108 -30.24 -16.85 22.93
CA PRO A 108 -28.78 -16.68 23.02
C PRO A 108 -28.06 -17.12 21.76
N TYR A 109 -27.01 -16.37 21.38
CA TYR A 109 -26.20 -16.72 20.22
C TYR A 109 -25.54 -18.10 20.46
N PRO A 110 -25.71 -19.07 19.54
CA PRO A 110 -25.13 -20.39 19.69
C PRO A 110 -23.60 -20.31 19.73
N ALA A 111 -22.98 -21.27 20.41
CA ALA A 111 -21.54 -21.36 20.52
C ALA A 111 -20.91 -21.50 19.13
N ILE A 112 -20.11 -20.50 18.75
CA ILE A 112 -19.40 -20.50 17.48
C ILE A 112 -18.03 -21.15 17.65
N ASP A 113 -17.66 -22.02 16.73
CA ASP A 113 -16.34 -22.66 16.71
C ASP A 113 -15.23 -21.57 16.71
N PRO A 114 -14.24 -21.63 17.61
CA PRO A 114 -13.15 -20.66 17.66
C PRO A 114 -12.37 -20.53 16.33
N SER A 115 -12.29 -21.59 15.54
CA SER A 115 -11.63 -21.57 14.23
C SER A 115 -12.41 -20.73 13.20
N ILE A 116 -13.73 -20.93 13.13
CA ILE A 116 -14.64 -20.17 12.27
C ILE A 116 -14.69 -18.71 12.71
N ARG A 117 -14.77 -18.47 14.02
CA ARG A 117 -14.68 -17.12 14.58
C ARG A 117 -13.41 -16.43 14.11
N ALA A 118 -12.24 -17.03 14.36
CA ALA A 118 -10.96 -16.46 13.97
C ALA A 118 -10.89 -16.11 12.47
N HIS A 119 -11.38 -17.01 11.62
CA HIS A 119 -11.44 -16.79 10.18
C HIS A 119 -12.30 -15.58 9.81
N VAL A 120 -13.52 -15.48 10.35
CA VAL A 120 -14.42 -14.34 10.10
C VAL A 120 -13.84 -13.04 10.63
N LEU A 121 -13.20 -13.05 11.80
CA LEU A 121 -12.52 -11.86 12.33
C LEU A 121 -11.45 -11.37 11.35
N ASP A 122 -10.60 -12.27 10.85
CA ASP A 122 -9.52 -11.93 9.94
C ASP A 122 -10.05 -11.41 8.59
N GLU A 123 -11.08 -12.06 8.02
CA GLU A 123 -11.71 -11.63 6.77
C GLU A 123 -12.38 -10.26 6.87
N THR A 124 -13.16 -10.05 7.94
CA THR A 124 -13.86 -8.78 8.17
C THR A 124 -12.89 -7.64 8.42
N LEU A 125 -11.80 -7.88 9.16
CA LEU A 125 -10.73 -6.89 9.34
C LEU A 125 -10.04 -6.57 8.01
N ALA A 126 -9.72 -7.58 7.20
CA ALA A 126 -9.11 -7.37 5.89
C ALA A 126 -10.01 -6.55 4.96
N ALA A 127 -11.31 -6.87 4.93
CA ALA A 127 -12.30 -6.12 4.15
C ALA A 127 -12.46 -4.68 4.66
N HIS A 128 -12.54 -4.47 5.98
CA HIS A 128 -12.68 -3.14 6.57
C HIS A 128 -11.46 -2.26 6.29
N VAL A 129 -10.26 -2.78 6.50
CA VAL A 129 -9.01 -2.06 6.17
C VAL A 129 -8.91 -1.79 4.67
N GLY A 130 -9.37 -2.72 3.82
CA GLY A 130 -9.46 -2.51 2.38
C GLY A 130 -10.38 -1.35 2.00
N GLN A 131 -11.59 -1.32 2.57
CA GLN A 131 -12.55 -0.23 2.37
C GLN A 131 -12.02 1.12 2.87
N ALA A 132 -11.43 1.15 4.07
CA ALA A 132 -10.81 2.36 4.63
C ALA A 132 -9.69 2.89 3.72
N LYS A 133 -8.84 2.01 3.17
CA LYS A 133 -7.80 2.40 2.19
C LYS A 133 -8.40 2.97 0.91
N MET A 134 -9.44 2.35 0.38
CA MET A 134 -10.10 2.83 -0.84
C MET A 134 -10.71 4.21 -0.62
N ARG A 135 -11.41 4.41 0.51
CA ARG A 135 -11.96 5.72 0.90
C ARG A 135 -10.86 6.76 1.07
N PHE A 136 -9.77 6.40 1.74
CA PHE A 136 -8.61 7.27 1.88
C PHE A 136 -8.04 7.70 0.52
N ARG A 137 -7.85 6.75 -0.41
CA ARG A 137 -7.32 7.04 -1.74
C ARG A 137 -8.27 7.87 -2.59
N ALA A 138 -9.57 7.66 -2.48
CA ALA A 138 -10.57 8.50 -3.12
C ALA A 138 -10.47 9.95 -2.61
N LEU A 139 -10.46 10.14 -1.29
CA LEU A 139 -10.29 11.46 -0.67
C LEU A 139 -8.97 12.12 -1.10
N GLU A 140 -7.86 11.39 -1.14
CA GLU A 140 -6.60 11.97 -1.62
C GLU A 140 -6.63 12.37 -3.09
N ALA A 141 -7.33 11.61 -3.93
CA ALA A 141 -7.51 11.97 -5.34
C ALA A 141 -8.33 13.26 -5.49
N ASP A 142 -9.36 13.42 -4.67
CA ASP A 142 -10.21 14.62 -4.65
C ASP A 142 -9.44 15.85 -4.12
N LEU A 143 -8.53 15.66 -3.18
CA LEU A 143 -7.71 16.73 -2.59
C LEU A 143 -6.48 17.11 -3.43
N LEU A 144 -6.06 16.24 -4.35
CA LEU A 144 -4.86 16.46 -5.16
C LEU A 144 -4.91 17.77 -5.98
N PRO A 145 -6.01 18.11 -6.67
CA PRO A 145 -6.12 19.37 -7.39
C PRO A 145 -5.98 20.60 -6.48
N HIS A 146 -6.56 20.54 -5.28
CA HIS A 146 -6.44 21.60 -4.28
C HIS A 146 -5.00 21.76 -3.82
N LEU A 147 -4.28 20.66 -3.55
CA LEU A 147 -2.85 20.73 -3.23
C LEU A 147 -2.03 21.36 -4.36
N ILE A 148 -2.32 21.00 -5.61
CA ILE A 148 -1.63 21.59 -6.78
C ILE A 148 -1.88 23.10 -6.85
N GLN A 149 -3.10 23.55 -6.58
CA GLN A 149 -3.45 24.97 -6.59
C GLN A 149 -2.77 25.72 -5.44
N SER A 150 -2.80 25.19 -4.21
CA SER A 150 -2.13 25.79 -3.05
C SER A 150 -0.62 25.88 -3.25
N LEU A 151 0.01 24.83 -3.79
CA LEU A 151 1.44 24.85 -4.09
C LEU A 151 1.81 25.83 -5.20
N GLN A 152 0.95 26.01 -6.21
CA GLN A 152 1.16 27.03 -7.26
C GLN A 152 1.05 28.45 -6.70
N GLY A 153 0.13 28.69 -5.75
CA GLY A 153 0.00 29.98 -5.09
C GLY A 153 1.18 30.32 -4.16
N LEU A 154 1.76 29.31 -3.51
CA LEU A 154 2.92 29.48 -2.62
C LEU A 154 4.23 29.65 -3.38
N ASP A 155 4.45 28.86 -4.43
CA ASP A 155 5.70 28.83 -5.20
C ASP A 155 5.52 29.47 -6.59
N GLY A 156 5.36 30.79 -6.63
CA GLY A 156 5.19 31.54 -7.89
C GLY A 156 6.38 31.46 -8.87
N THR A 157 7.55 30.99 -8.40
CA THR A 157 8.77 30.84 -9.21
C THR A 157 8.89 29.47 -9.88
N LYS A 158 8.13 28.46 -9.44
CA LYS A 158 8.22 27.09 -9.96
C LYS A 158 7.31 26.91 -11.17
N SER A 159 7.80 26.18 -12.16
CA SER A 159 6.98 25.82 -13.33
C SER A 159 5.81 24.91 -12.93
N ARG A 160 4.70 24.99 -13.66
CA ARG A 160 3.49 24.18 -13.41
C ARG A 160 3.78 22.67 -13.43
N SER A 161 4.72 22.21 -14.25
CA SER A 161 5.12 20.80 -14.33
C SER A 161 5.86 20.35 -13.07
N GLN A 162 6.75 21.18 -12.51
CA GLN A 162 7.46 20.89 -11.26
C GLN A 162 6.50 20.81 -10.08
N VAL A 163 5.52 21.73 -9.99
CA VAL A 163 4.52 21.68 -8.91
C VAL A 163 3.66 20.41 -9.01
N ARG A 164 3.26 20.02 -10.22
CA ARG A 164 2.53 18.75 -10.43
C ARG A 164 3.37 17.53 -10.03
N ALA A 165 4.67 17.52 -10.33
CA ALA A 165 5.57 16.44 -9.93
C ALA A 165 5.70 16.35 -8.40
N LEU A 166 5.80 17.49 -7.71
CA LEU A 166 5.81 17.53 -6.25
C LEU A 166 4.50 17.02 -5.64
N ALA A 167 3.36 17.48 -6.15
CA ALA A 167 2.05 17.02 -5.72
C ALA A 167 1.84 15.51 -5.96
N ALA A 168 2.30 14.99 -7.10
CA ALA A 168 2.29 13.55 -7.38
C ALA A 168 3.13 12.75 -6.37
N GLY A 169 4.28 13.30 -5.94
CA GLY A 169 5.07 12.72 -4.86
C GLY A 169 4.29 12.59 -3.55
N PHE A 170 3.53 13.62 -3.16
CA PHE A 170 2.66 13.56 -1.97
C PHE A 170 1.52 12.55 -2.12
N ALA A 171 0.91 12.45 -3.30
CA ALA A 171 -0.14 11.48 -3.61
C ALA A 171 0.34 10.03 -3.46
N LEU A 172 1.50 9.71 -4.04
CA LEU A 172 2.10 8.37 -3.94
C LEU A 172 2.35 7.97 -2.48
N LEU A 173 2.81 8.93 -1.67
CA LEU A 173 3.13 8.71 -0.26
C LEU A 173 1.92 8.66 0.67
N GLY A 174 0.72 8.98 0.20
CA GLY A 174 -0.44 9.04 1.08
C GLY A 174 -0.41 10.25 2.01
N ARG A 175 0.13 11.39 1.54
CA ARG A 175 0.40 12.58 2.35
C ARG A 175 -0.28 13.84 1.82
N VAL A 176 -1.26 13.73 0.93
CA VAL A 176 -1.91 14.92 0.34
C VAL A 176 -2.62 15.74 1.43
N GLY A 177 -3.43 15.09 2.25
CA GLY A 177 -4.11 15.75 3.37
C GLY A 177 -3.14 16.33 4.41
N HIS A 178 -2.03 15.64 4.69
CA HIS A 178 -1.01 16.17 5.60
C HIS A 178 -0.29 17.40 5.03
N ALA A 179 0.04 17.38 3.74
CA ALA A 179 0.67 18.53 3.08
C ALA A 179 -0.26 19.76 3.09
N LEU A 180 -1.54 19.55 2.81
CA LEU A 180 -2.56 20.59 2.87
C LEU A 180 -2.76 21.16 4.28
N ARG A 181 -2.76 20.32 5.34
CA ARG A 181 -2.84 20.80 6.74
C ARG A 181 -1.67 21.70 7.15
N GLY A 182 -0.52 21.56 6.48
CA GLY A 182 0.63 22.44 6.70
C GLY A 182 0.49 23.82 6.06
N ILE A 183 -0.52 24.03 5.21
CA ILE A 183 -0.76 25.29 4.51
C ILE A 183 -1.95 26.00 5.19
N PRO A 184 -1.75 27.18 5.79
CA PRO A 184 -2.82 27.88 6.49
C PRO A 184 -3.95 28.25 5.52
N GLY A 185 -5.19 27.91 5.89
CA GLY A 185 -6.39 28.20 5.11
C GLY A 185 -6.60 27.33 3.85
N ALA A 186 -5.77 26.30 3.63
CA ALA A 186 -5.91 25.42 2.47
C ALA A 186 -6.97 24.32 2.63
N LEU A 187 -7.42 24.05 3.87
CA LEU A 187 -8.46 23.08 4.19
C LEU A 187 -9.57 23.77 4.98
N ASP A 188 -10.80 23.43 4.66
CA ASP A 188 -11.99 23.76 5.41
C ASP A 188 -12.26 22.70 6.50
N ALA A 189 -12.96 23.10 7.56
CA ALA A 189 -13.22 22.26 8.72
C ALA A 189 -13.99 20.96 8.38
N ALA A 190 -14.85 20.98 7.35
CA ALA A 190 -15.60 19.81 6.90
C ALA A 190 -14.67 18.76 6.27
N THR A 191 -13.72 19.19 5.44
CA THR A 191 -12.72 18.31 4.83
C THR A 191 -11.74 17.78 5.88
N GLU A 192 -11.36 18.58 6.88
CA GLU A 192 -10.55 18.08 7.99
C GLU A 192 -11.25 16.97 8.77
N ALA A 193 -12.55 17.13 9.03
CA ALA A 193 -13.38 16.11 9.66
C ALA A 193 -13.50 14.86 8.77
N ALA A 194 -13.66 15.02 7.46
CA ALA A 194 -13.69 13.91 6.50
C ALA A 194 -12.38 13.10 6.51
N ILE A 195 -11.22 13.76 6.51
CA ILE A 195 -9.92 13.09 6.64
C ILE A 195 -9.81 12.36 7.99
N ALA A 196 -10.28 12.99 9.08
CA ALA A 196 -10.26 12.38 10.42
C ALA A 196 -11.23 11.20 10.56
N SER A 197 -12.32 11.18 9.78
CA SER A 197 -13.33 10.13 9.80
C SER A 197 -12.88 8.81 9.14
N VAL A 198 -11.78 8.83 8.38
CA VAL A 198 -11.19 7.60 7.84
C VAL A 198 -10.46 6.88 8.98
N ASP A 199 -11.21 6.12 9.75
CA ASP A 199 -10.65 5.24 10.77
C ASP A 199 -10.20 3.93 10.12
N PHE A 200 -8.95 3.53 10.44
CA PHE A 200 -8.44 2.19 10.14
C PHE A 200 -8.60 1.24 11.33
N GLY A 201 -9.05 1.77 12.46
CA GLY A 201 -9.34 1.04 13.68
C GLY A 201 -10.63 0.23 13.58
N VAL A 202 -10.87 -0.50 14.66
CA VAL A 202 -11.90 -1.55 14.75
C VAL A 202 -13.21 -1.03 15.36
N ARG A 203 -13.20 0.21 15.90
CA ARG A 203 -14.27 0.77 16.73
C ARG A 203 -15.64 0.85 16.06
N HIS A 204 -15.65 0.88 14.73
CA HIS A 204 -16.87 1.05 13.93
C HIS A 204 -17.35 -0.24 13.24
N ILE A 205 -16.74 -1.40 13.52
CA ILE A 205 -17.14 -2.66 12.90
C ILE A 205 -18.42 -3.17 13.59
N PRO A 206 -19.54 -3.33 12.85
CA PRO A 206 -20.79 -3.78 13.44
C PRO A 206 -20.71 -5.27 13.83
N LEU A 207 -20.96 -5.57 15.10
CA LEU A 207 -20.77 -6.93 15.66
C LEU A 207 -21.89 -7.90 15.27
N LEU A 208 -23.15 -7.45 15.19
CA LEU A 208 -24.28 -8.32 14.83
C LEU A 208 -24.15 -8.96 13.42
N PRO A 209 -23.79 -8.21 12.35
CA PRO A 209 -23.47 -8.81 11.05
C PRO A 209 -22.29 -9.78 11.10
N LEU A 210 -21.27 -9.47 11.93
CA LEU A 210 -20.10 -10.32 12.14
C LEU A 210 -20.51 -11.69 12.70
N VAL A 211 -21.33 -11.69 13.77
CA VAL A 211 -21.84 -12.89 14.43
C VAL A 211 -22.72 -13.70 13.49
N THR A 212 -23.57 -13.01 12.74
CA THR A 212 -24.43 -13.64 11.74
C THR A 212 -23.61 -14.32 10.63
N ALA A 213 -22.52 -13.70 10.17
CA ALA A 213 -21.64 -14.28 9.15
C ALA A 213 -20.94 -15.55 9.64
N ALA A 214 -20.40 -15.54 10.86
CA ALA A 214 -19.78 -16.73 11.44
C ALA A 214 -20.78 -17.86 11.65
N TYR A 215 -21.99 -17.53 12.11
CA TYR A 215 -23.04 -18.53 12.28
C TYR A 215 -23.49 -19.14 10.94
N LYS A 216 -23.57 -18.34 9.88
CA LYS A 216 -23.84 -18.82 8.52
C LYS A 216 -22.78 -19.81 8.02
N LEU A 217 -21.51 -19.53 8.29
CA LEU A 217 -20.41 -20.41 7.89
C LEU A 217 -20.40 -21.73 8.66
N GLN A 218 -20.77 -21.69 9.95
CA GLN A 218 -20.87 -22.90 10.78
C GLN A 218 -22.10 -23.74 10.44
N ASN A 219 -23.21 -23.12 10.04
CA ASN A 219 -24.47 -23.79 9.75
C ASN A 219 -24.99 -23.43 8.36
N PRO A 220 -24.29 -23.84 7.28
CA PRO A 220 -24.67 -23.48 5.91
C PRO A 220 -26.08 -23.97 5.54
N SER A 221 -26.46 -25.16 6.03
CA SER A 221 -27.78 -25.78 5.84
C SER A 221 -28.94 -24.99 6.44
N PHE A 222 -28.70 -24.12 7.43
CA PHE A 222 -29.74 -23.29 8.05
C PHE A 222 -30.11 -22.07 7.20
N PHE A 223 -29.26 -21.72 6.23
CA PHE A 223 -29.42 -20.56 5.35
C PHE A 223 -29.60 -20.93 3.87
N HIS A 224 -29.43 -22.19 3.50
CA HIS A 224 -29.91 -22.71 2.22
C HIS A 224 -31.43 -22.87 2.30
N GLU A 225 -32.17 -22.01 1.60
CA GLU A 225 -33.50 -22.39 1.17
C GLU A 225 -33.37 -23.64 0.29
N PRO A 226 -34.22 -24.67 0.48
CA PRO A 226 -34.30 -25.70 -0.54
C PRO A 226 -34.65 -24.98 -1.84
N VAL A 227 -33.80 -25.14 -2.84
CA VAL A 227 -34.22 -24.95 -4.23
C VAL A 227 -35.43 -25.87 -4.36
N LYS A 228 -36.64 -25.30 -4.34
CA LYS A 228 -37.81 -26.02 -4.82
C LYS A 228 -37.44 -26.40 -6.24
N SER A 229 -37.14 -27.68 -6.45
CA SER A 229 -37.09 -28.29 -7.76
C SER A 229 -38.34 -27.86 -8.50
N LEU A 230 -38.15 -27.07 -9.55
CA LEU A 230 -39.17 -26.63 -10.49
C LEU A 230 -39.59 -27.81 -11.39
N ASP A 231 -39.94 -28.96 -10.78
CA ASP A 231 -40.32 -30.18 -11.52
C ASP A 231 -41.68 -30.74 -11.09
N GLU A 232 -42.46 -30.04 -10.25
CA GLU A 232 -43.82 -30.48 -9.86
C GLU A 232 -44.87 -29.35 -9.93
N GLU A 233 -44.84 -28.53 -10.98
CA GLU A 233 -46.02 -27.74 -11.41
C GLU A 233 -46.06 -27.72 -12.96
N GLY A 234 -46.15 -28.91 -13.56
CA GLY A 234 -46.15 -29.11 -15.01
C GLY A 234 -47.28 -29.98 -15.55
N GLU A 235 -48.33 -30.25 -14.76
CA GLU A 235 -49.41 -31.16 -15.17
C GLU A 235 -50.80 -30.62 -14.82
N ALA A 236 -51.10 -29.38 -15.24
CA ALA A 236 -52.48 -28.85 -15.23
C ALA A 236 -52.80 -27.82 -16.33
N ALA A 237 -51.96 -27.67 -17.36
CA ALA A 237 -52.20 -26.71 -18.45
C ALA A 237 -51.99 -27.30 -19.86
N SER A 238 -52.18 -28.62 -20.03
CA SER A 238 -52.18 -29.28 -21.34
C SER A 238 -53.60 -29.55 -21.84
N ALA A 239 -54.41 -28.50 -21.96
CA ALA A 239 -55.72 -28.59 -22.63
C ALA A 239 -56.15 -27.25 -23.26
N ALA A 240 -55.30 -26.65 -24.11
CA ALA A 240 -55.75 -25.74 -25.19
C ALA A 240 -54.56 -25.17 -25.96
N ALA A 241 -53.93 -25.94 -26.84
CA ALA A 241 -53.20 -25.38 -27.99
C ALA A 241 -52.76 -26.47 -28.97
N ALA A 242 -53.54 -26.69 -30.04
CA ALA A 242 -53.00 -26.92 -31.38
C ALA A 242 -54.13 -26.90 -32.44
N PRO A 243 -53.84 -26.49 -33.69
CA PRO A 243 -54.72 -25.70 -34.57
C PRO A 243 -54.99 -26.48 -35.89
N PRO A 244 -55.02 -25.86 -37.09
CA PRO A 244 -55.88 -24.81 -37.67
C PRO A 244 -56.66 -25.33 -38.90
N HIS A 245 -57.75 -24.66 -39.31
CA HIS A 245 -58.19 -24.74 -40.72
C HIS A 245 -58.81 -23.41 -41.22
N ARG A 246 -58.33 -22.99 -42.41
CA ARG A 246 -58.90 -22.00 -43.35
C ARG A 246 -60.39 -22.31 -43.62
N THR A 247 -61.31 -21.43 -44.06
CA THR A 247 -61.24 -20.43 -45.14
C THR A 247 -62.56 -19.62 -45.16
N SER A 248 -62.50 -18.37 -45.64
CA SER A 248 -63.51 -17.60 -46.41
C SER A 248 -64.91 -17.31 -45.83
N LEU A 249 -65.30 -16.03 -45.73
CA LEU A 249 -66.13 -15.29 -46.71
C LEU A 249 -66.58 -13.92 -46.16
N VAL A 250 -66.32 -12.89 -46.96
CA VAL A 250 -66.92 -11.53 -46.98
C VAL A 250 -68.41 -11.70 -47.37
N PRO A 251 -69.41 -10.86 -46.96
CA PRO A 251 -69.43 -9.42 -47.26
C PRO A 251 -70.17 -8.41 -46.34
N ALA A 252 -69.67 -7.16 -46.43
CA ALA A 252 -70.33 -5.87 -46.66
C ALA A 252 -71.63 -5.42 -45.93
N SER A 253 -71.76 -4.08 -45.87
CA SER A 253 -72.90 -3.22 -45.46
C SER A 253 -73.05 -3.00 -43.95
N ARG A 254 -73.34 -1.82 -43.40
CA ARG A 254 -73.92 -0.60 -43.99
C ARG A 254 -73.72 0.58 -43.02
N ARG A 255 -73.44 1.77 -43.57
CA ARG A 255 -73.69 3.09 -42.95
C ARG A 255 -75.15 3.24 -42.49
N LYS A 256 -75.34 3.95 -41.36
CA LYS A 256 -76.41 4.90 -40.95
C LYS A 256 -76.42 4.89 -39.41
N LYS A 257 -76.48 5.99 -38.66
CA LYS A 257 -76.73 7.41 -38.91
C LYS A 257 -76.11 8.17 -37.74
#